data_AF-B9TL00-F1
#
_entry.id   AF-B9TL00-F1
#
_cell.length_a   1.000
_cell.length_b   1.000
_cell.length_c   1.000
_cell.angle_alpha   90.00
_cell.angle_beta   90.00
_cell.angle_gamma   90.00
#
_symmetry.space_group_name_H-M   'P 1'
#
loop_
_entity.id
_entity.type
_entity.pdbx_description
1 polymer ?
#
loop_
_entity_poly.entity_id
_entity_poly.type
_entity_poly.pdbx_seq_one_letter_code
_entity_poly.pdbx_strand_id
1 'polypeptide(L)'
;MANVIRPMMTQKAQDLVNQHKANGDLCMVITATNSFVTKPIATAYGIEHLIGTDPEMVDGQFTGGVSGTPSFQQGKVTRLNEWLAARGQTLSEFDTSYFYSDSHNDLPLMKLVTNPVAVDADPTLTAYASEHGWPLISLR
;
A
#
# COMPACT_ATOMS: atom_id res chain seq x y z
N MET A 1 3.39 14.24 -12.81
CA MET A 1 2.07 14.40 -12.15
C MET A 1 0.95 14.81 -13.11
N ALA A 2 0.98 16.00 -13.72
CA ALA A 2 -0.18 16.54 -14.46
C ALA A 2 -0.62 15.75 -15.70
N ASN A 3 0.32 15.25 -16.51
CA ASN A 3 -0.01 14.67 -17.82
C ASN A 3 -0.37 13.18 -17.80
N VAL A 4 0.04 12.44 -16.76
CA VAL A 4 -0.09 10.96 -16.71
C VAL A 4 -0.81 10.53 -15.45
N ILE A 5 -0.33 10.96 -14.27
CA ILE A 5 -0.88 10.47 -12.99
C ILE A 5 -2.26 11.05 -12.71
N ARG A 6 -2.43 12.38 -12.73
CA ARG A 6 -3.73 13.01 -12.39
C ARG A 6 -4.89 12.53 -13.28
N PRO A 7 -4.73 12.39 -14.61
CA PRO A 7 -5.79 11.84 -15.47
C PRO A 7 -6.15 10.39 -15.16
N MET A 8 -5.25 9.62 -14.56
CA MET A 8 -5.48 8.22 -14.17
C MET A 8 -6.01 8.07 -12.73
N MET A 9 -6.04 9.14 -11.93
CA MET A 9 -6.65 9.11 -10.60
C MET A 9 -8.17 9.09 -10.75
N THR A 10 -8.82 8.03 -10.24
CA THR A 10 -10.27 7.89 -10.34
C THR A 10 -10.98 8.48 -9.13
N GLN A 11 -12.20 8.99 -9.34
CA GLN A 11 -13.01 9.49 -8.24
C GLN A 11 -13.34 8.37 -7.24
N LYS A 12 -13.61 7.15 -7.72
CA LYS A 12 -13.87 5.97 -6.86
C LYS A 12 -12.71 5.70 -5.89
N ALA A 13 -11.46 5.77 -6.36
CA ALA A 13 -10.30 5.59 -5.50
C ALA A 13 -10.16 6.72 -4.48
N GLN A 14 -10.40 7.97 -4.91
CA GLN A 14 -10.38 9.12 -3.99
C GLN A 14 -11.47 9.04 -2.93
N ASP A 15 -12.68 8.62 -3.29
CA ASP A 15 -13.82 8.47 -2.38
C ASP A 15 -13.56 7.39 -1.33
N LEU A 16 -12.97 6.26 -1.73
CA LEU A 16 -12.56 5.20 -0.81
C LEU A 16 -11.55 5.69 0.24
N VAL A 17 -10.52 6.42 -0.19
CA VAL A 17 -9.55 7.03 0.73
C VAL A 17 -10.22 8.06 1.65
N ASN A 18 -11.11 8.90 1.10
CA ASN A 18 -11.84 9.90 1.88
C ASN A 18 -12.74 9.26 2.93
N GLN A 19 -13.34 8.11 2.64
CA GLN A 19 -14.16 7.35 3.59
C GLN A 19 -13.34 6.91 4.80
N HIS A 20 -12.17 6.28 4.59
CA HIS A 20 -11.27 5.91 5.69
C HIS A 20 -10.84 7.11 6.52
N LYS A 21 -10.49 8.22 5.86
CA LYS A 21 -10.12 9.47 6.54
C LYS A 21 -11.28 10.04 7.36
N ALA A 22 -12.51 10.01 6.83
CA ALA A 22 -13.70 10.48 7.54
C ALA A 22 -14.03 9.62 8.78
N ASN A 23 -13.65 8.33 8.75
CA ASN A 23 -13.78 7.42 9.88
C ASN A 23 -12.68 7.62 10.94
N GLY A 24 -11.65 8.44 10.66
CA GLY A 24 -10.51 8.65 11.55
C GLY A 24 -9.41 7.59 11.41
N ASP A 25 -9.43 6.80 10.33
CA ASP A 25 -8.49 5.71 10.13
C ASP A 25 -7.07 6.21 9.82
N LEU A 26 -6.07 5.48 10.31
CA LEU A 26 -4.66 5.70 9.97
C LEU A 26 -4.39 5.20 8.54
N CYS A 27 -4.33 6.13 7.59
CA CYS A 27 -4.15 5.80 6.17
C CYS A 27 -2.67 5.78 5.74
N MET A 28 -2.29 4.78 4.94
CA MET A 28 -0.94 4.61 4.41
C MET A 28 -0.96 3.98 3.00
N VAL A 29 0.02 4.32 2.17
CA VAL A 29 0.36 3.55 0.95
C VAL A 29 1.55 2.63 1.22
N ILE A 30 1.44 1.35 0.86
CA ILE A 30 2.56 0.37 0.93
C ILE A 30 2.79 -0.22 -0.46
N THR A 31 3.95 0.06 -1.06
CA THR A 31 4.20 -0.22 -2.48
C THR A 31 5.64 -0.63 -2.75
N ALA A 32 5.83 -1.53 -3.72
CA ALA A 32 7.16 -1.95 -4.18
C ALA A 32 7.85 -0.90 -5.06
N THR A 33 7.09 -0.02 -5.71
CA THR A 33 7.65 1.11 -6.46
C THR A 33 8.39 2.04 -5.52
N ASN A 34 9.46 2.65 -6.02
CA ASN A 34 10.31 3.46 -5.16
C ASN A 34 9.58 4.65 -4.52
N SER A 35 10.01 5.02 -3.32
CA SER A 35 9.38 6.08 -2.51
C SER A 35 9.45 7.46 -3.19
N PHE A 36 10.53 7.73 -3.93
CA PHE A 36 10.72 8.99 -4.67
C PHE A 36 9.59 9.24 -5.69
N VAL A 37 9.21 8.22 -6.47
CA VAL A 37 8.15 8.32 -7.48
C VAL A 37 6.76 8.33 -6.84
N THR A 38 6.56 7.59 -5.75
CA THR A 38 5.22 7.33 -5.20
C THR A 38 4.76 8.37 -4.18
N LYS A 39 5.67 9.06 -3.50
CA LYS A 39 5.33 10.09 -2.50
C LYS A 39 4.42 11.22 -3.04
N PRO A 40 4.67 11.80 -4.24
CA PRO A 40 3.76 12.79 -4.81
C PRO A 40 2.36 12.25 -5.11
N ILE A 41 2.25 10.94 -5.40
CA ILE A 41 0.97 10.28 -5.71
C ILE A 41 0.17 10.08 -4.42
N ALA A 42 0.80 9.54 -3.36
CA ALA A 42 0.17 9.41 -2.04
C ALA A 42 -0.31 10.77 -1.51
N THR A 43 0.53 11.80 -1.66
CA THR A 43 0.18 13.18 -1.28
C THR A 43 -1.02 13.70 -2.07
N ALA A 44 -1.13 13.37 -3.37
CA ALA A 44 -2.26 13.79 -4.19
C ALA A 44 -3.60 13.18 -3.75
N TYR A 45 -3.58 11.97 -3.18
CA TYR A 45 -4.75 11.36 -2.50
C TYR A 45 -4.96 11.88 -1.07
N GLY A 46 -4.06 12.73 -0.57
CA GLY A 46 -4.08 13.24 0.80
C GLY A 46 -3.73 12.19 1.84
N ILE A 47 -2.89 11.20 1.48
CA ILE A 47 -2.34 10.19 2.39
C ILE A 47 -0.92 10.62 2.78
N GLU A 48 -0.69 10.77 4.08
CA GLU A 48 0.59 11.26 4.62
C GLU A 48 1.66 10.17 4.68
N HIS A 49 1.26 8.95 5.03
CA HIS A 49 2.19 7.86 5.30
C HIS A 49 2.44 7.00 4.06
N LEU A 50 3.72 6.68 3.82
CA LEU A 50 4.16 5.88 2.68
C LEU A 50 5.29 4.94 3.11
N ILE A 51 5.14 3.66 2.76
CA ILE A 51 6.20 2.67 2.77
C ILE A 51 6.46 2.26 1.32
N GLY A 52 7.46 2.91 0.71
CA GLY A 52 7.99 2.55 -0.61
C GLY A 52 9.30 1.77 -0.50
N THR A 53 9.79 1.25 -1.63
CA THR A 53 11.18 0.82 -1.72
C THR A 53 12.09 2.05 -1.73
N ASP A 54 13.04 2.15 -0.81
CA ASP A 54 13.91 3.33 -0.74
C ASP A 54 15.14 3.12 -1.63
N PRO A 55 15.38 3.98 -2.63
CA PRO A 55 16.56 3.85 -3.48
C PRO A 55 17.81 4.20 -2.66
N GLU A 56 18.87 3.42 -2.84
CA GLU A 56 20.15 3.73 -2.20
C GLU A 56 20.76 5.00 -2.82
N MET A 57 21.23 5.89 -1.95
CA MET A 57 21.93 7.11 -2.32
C MET A 57 23.28 7.18 -1.61
N VAL A 58 24.33 7.46 -2.38
CA VAL A 58 25.68 7.75 -1.87
C VAL A 58 26.10 9.08 -2.47
N ASP A 59 26.56 10.01 -1.61
CA ASP A 59 26.99 11.36 -2.01
C ASP A 59 25.96 12.11 -2.89
N GLY A 60 24.67 11.92 -2.59
CA GLY A 60 23.56 12.57 -3.29
C GLY A 60 23.19 11.97 -4.65
N GLN A 61 23.79 10.83 -5.03
CA GLN A 61 23.49 10.14 -6.29
C GLN A 61 22.88 8.77 -6.04
N PHE A 62 21.90 8.39 -6.87
CA PHE A 62 21.33 7.05 -6.84
C PHE A 62 22.35 6.03 -7.36
N THR A 63 22.62 5.01 -6.56
CA THR A 63 23.56 3.94 -6.93
C THR A 63 22.93 2.87 -7.83
N GLY A 64 21.59 2.84 -7.90
CA GLY A 64 20.82 1.75 -8.50
C GLY A 64 20.50 0.62 -7.51
N GLY A 65 21.07 0.65 -6.30
CA GLY A 65 20.75 -0.26 -5.21
C GLY A 65 19.47 0.11 -4.46
N VAL A 66 19.10 -0.73 -3.49
CA VAL A 66 17.99 -0.52 -2.56
C VAL A 66 18.56 -0.32 -1.16
N SER A 67 18.06 0.67 -0.44
CA SER A 67 18.36 0.88 0.97
C SER A 67 17.42 0.06 1.85
N GLY A 68 17.99 -0.73 2.77
CA GLY A 68 17.23 -1.55 3.71
C GLY A 68 16.40 -2.65 3.04
N THR A 69 15.28 -3.02 3.66
CA THR A 69 14.38 -4.06 3.14
C THR A 69 13.47 -3.49 2.04
N PRO A 70 13.45 -4.08 0.83
CA PRO A 70 12.50 -3.67 -0.22
C PRO A 70 11.05 -3.88 0.22
N SER A 71 10.15 -2.98 -0.19
CA SER A 71 8.71 -3.07 0.11
C SER A 71 8.00 -4.03 -0.87
N PHE A 72 8.46 -5.27 -0.92
CA PHE A 72 7.99 -6.29 -1.88
C PHE A 72 7.71 -7.63 -1.17
N GLN A 73 6.55 -8.23 -1.44
CA GLN A 73 6.10 -9.48 -0.81
C GLN A 73 6.25 -9.44 0.71
N GLN A 74 6.97 -10.40 1.31
CA GLN A 74 7.23 -10.44 2.75
C GLN A 74 7.92 -9.18 3.27
N GLY A 75 8.68 -8.48 2.42
CA GLY A 75 9.29 -7.20 2.76
C GLY A 75 8.27 -6.12 3.10
N LYS A 76 7.06 -6.13 2.51
CA LYS A 76 5.97 -5.22 2.91
C LYS A 76 5.54 -5.44 4.36
N VAL A 77 5.46 -6.71 4.78
CA VAL A 77 5.12 -7.10 6.16
C VAL A 77 6.20 -6.63 7.12
N THR A 78 7.46 -6.91 6.81
CA THR A 78 8.60 -6.48 7.63
C THR A 78 8.60 -4.96 7.79
N ARG A 79 8.49 -4.22 6.69
CA ARG A 79 8.52 -2.75 6.70
C ARG A 79 7.32 -2.15 7.43
N LEU A 80 6.12 -2.74 7.33
CA LEU A 80 4.95 -2.32 8.10
C LEU A 80 5.20 -2.50 9.61
N ASN A 81 5.70 -3.66 10.03
CA ASN A 81 5.97 -3.93 11.43
C ASN A 81 7.05 -3.00 12.00
N GLU A 82 8.12 -2.72 11.22
CA GLU A 82 9.14 -1.74 11.60
C GLU A 82 8.54 -0.33 11.76
N TRP A 83 7.68 0.08 10.83
CA TRP A 83 7.03 1.40 10.89
C TRP A 83 6.10 1.54 12.10
N LEU A 84 5.33 0.50 12.42
CA LEU A 84 4.47 0.45 13.61
C LEU A 84 5.31 0.44 14.89
N ALA A 85 6.34 -0.40 14.96
CA ALA A 85 7.21 -0.50 16.13
C ALA A 85 7.94 0.82 16.44
N ALA A 86 8.36 1.58 15.40
CA ALA A 86 8.94 2.91 15.57
C ALA A 86 7.97 3.93 16.21
N ARG A 87 6.66 3.64 16.18
CA ARG A 87 5.60 4.42 16.82
C ARG A 87 5.16 3.82 18.16
N GLY A 88 5.82 2.76 18.62
CA GLY A 88 5.41 2.00 19.80
C GLY A 88 4.10 1.25 19.62
N GLN A 89 3.75 0.89 18.38
CA GLN A 89 2.50 0.24 18.02
C GLN A 89 2.73 -1.15 17.40
N THR A 90 1.68 -1.96 17.34
CA THR A 90 1.65 -3.22 16.58
C THR A 90 0.36 -3.35 15.76
N LEU A 91 0.34 -4.18 14.71
CA LEU A 91 -0.86 -4.32 13.87
C LEU A 91 -2.07 -4.86 14.66
N SER A 92 -1.84 -5.70 15.66
CA SER A 92 -2.88 -6.27 16.51
C SER A 92 -3.54 -5.28 17.47
N GLU A 93 -3.00 -4.07 17.62
CA GLU A 93 -3.63 -3.00 18.42
C GLU A 93 -4.76 -2.29 17.66
N PHE A 94 -4.87 -2.52 16.36
CA PHE A 94 -5.98 -2.01 15.56
C PHE A 94 -7.12 -3.03 15.56
N ASP A 95 -8.28 -2.64 16.09
CA ASP A 95 -9.49 -3.47 16.06
C ASP A 95 -9.88 -3.87 14.63
N THR A 96 -9.61 -2.97 13.67
CA THR A 96 -9.82 -3.23 12.25
C THR A 96 -8.62 -2.75 11.44
N SER A 97 -8.24 -3.53 10.44
CA SER A 97 -7.23 -3.18 9.45
C SER A 97 -7.72 -3.56 8.06
N TYR A 98 -7.48 -2.70 7.08
CA TYR A 98 -7.85 -2.91 5.68
C TYR A 98 -6.60 -2.94 4.82
N PHE A 99 -6.59 -3.80 3.80
CA PHE A 99 -5.54 -3.79 2.79
C PHE A 99 -6.11 -4.03 1.41
N TYR A 100 -5.88 -3.08 0.51
CA TYR A 100 -6.36 -3.08 -0.87
C TYR A 100 -5.20 -3.38 -1.80
N SER A 101 -5.32 -4.41 -2.65
CA SER A 101 -4.27 -4.73 -3.63
C SER A 101 -4.82 -5.37 -4.90
N ASP A 102 -4.10 -5.16 -6.00
CA ASP A 102 -4.32 -5.77 -7.30
C ASP A 102 -3.39 -6.97 -7.56
N SER A 103 -2.39 -7.23 -6.69
CA SER A 103 -1.34 -8.20 -6.98
C SER A 103 -1.23 -9.32 -5.95
N HIS A 104 -1.08 -10.56 -6.43
CA HIS A 104 -0.78 -11.71 -5.58
C HIS A 104 0.51 -11.57 -4.77
N ASN A 105 1.43 -10.68 -5.19
CA ASN A 105 2.64 -10.37 -4.42
C ASN A 105 2.31 -9.84 -3.02
N ASP A 106 1.12 -9.28 -2.82
CA ASP A 106 0.72 -8.72 -1.53
C ASP A 106 -0.03 -9.70 -0.63
N LEU A 107 -0.25 -10.94 -1.09
CA LEU A 107 -0.87 -12.00 -0.29
C LEU A 107 -0.27 -12.14 1.12
N PRO A 108 1.06 -12.07 1.33
CA PRO A 108 1.62 -12.15 2.68
C PRO A 108 1.06 -11.08 3.63
N LEU A 109 0.85 -9.85 3.15
CA LEU A 109 0.31 -8.76 3.96
C LEU A 109 -1.22 -8.81 4.03
N MET A 110 -1.89 -9.13 2.93
CA MET A 110 -3.35 -9.30 2.89
C MET A 110 -3.83 -10.36 3.89
N LYS A 111 -3.06 -11.43 4.10
CA LYS A 111 -3.39 -12.49 5.08
C LYS A 111 -3.31 -12.04 6.54
N LEU A 112 -2.70 -10.89 6.83
CA LEU A 112 -2.50 -10.41 8.20
C LEU A 112 -3.56 -9.40 8.65
N VAL A 113 -4.21 -8.71 7.70
CA VAL A 113 -5.23 -7.72 8.02
C VAL A 113 -6.59 -8.37 8.26
N THR A 114 -7.46 -7.70 9.00
CA THR A 114 -8.81 -8.20 9.28
C THR A 114 -9.74 -8.10 8.08
N ASN A 115 -9.51 -7.12 7.20
CA ASN A 115 -10.36 -6.83 6.03
C ASN A 115 -9.51 -6.71 4.74
N PRO A 116 -9.02 -7.83 4.19
CA PRO A 116 -8.35 -7.83 2.89
C PRO A 116 -9.35 -7.60 1.75
N VAL A 117 -8.98 -6.78 0.77
CA VAL A 117 -9.81 -6.47 -0.40
C VAL A 117 -8.97 -6.57 -1.68
N ALA A 118 -9.40 -7.41 -2.62
CA ALA A 118 -8.79 -7.52 -3.93
C ALA A 118 -9.42 -6.49 -4.89
N VAL A 119 -8.58 -5.64 -5.49
CA VAL A 119 -9.00 -4.50 -6.33
C VAL A 119 -8.45 -4.68 -7.73
N ASP A 120 -9.30 -4.82 -8.75
CA ASP A 120 -8.86 -4.99 -10.15
C ASP A 120 -7.74 -6.04 -10.31
N ALA A 121 -7.84 -7.12 -9.52
CA ALA A 121 -6.73 -8.00 -9.19
C ALA A 121 -6.28 -8.93 -10.32
N ASP A 122 -5.02 -9.35 -10.27
CA ASP A 122 -4.48 -10.38 -11.15
C ASP A 122 -5.22 -11.74 -10.96
N PRO A 123 -5.11 -12.68 -11.93
CA PRO A 123 -5.84 -13.95 -11.86
C PRO A 123 -5.53 -14.77 -10.61
N THR A 124 -4.30 -14.71 -10.11
CA THR A 124 -3.86 -15.48 -8.94
C THR A 124 -4.50 -14.95 -7.66
N LEU A 125 -4.47 -13.62 -7.46
CA LEU A 125 -5.14 -13.00 -6.32
C LEU A 125 -6.66 -13.12 -6.43
N THR A 126 -7.23 -13.02 -7.63
CA THR A 126 -8.67 -13.22 -7.86
C THR A 126 -9.13 -14.61 -7.44
N ALA A 127 -8.39 -15.65 -7.83
CA ALA A 127 -8.70 -17.03 -7.45
C ALA A 127 -8.62 -17.21 -5.92
N TYR A 128 -7.54 -16.72 -5.31
CA TYR A 128 -7.35 -16.81 -3.85
C TYR A 128 -8.46 -16.08 -3.08
N ALA A 129 -8.78 -14.84 -3.48
CA ALA A 129 -9.83 -14.03 -2.87
C ALA A 129 -11.19 -14.72 -2.98
N SER A 130 -11.52 -15.29 -4.14
CA SER A 130 -12.77 -16.02 -4.36
C SER A 130 -12.88 -17.25 -3.45
N GLU A 131 -11.80 -18.03 -3.32
CA GLU A 131 -11.75 -19.22 -2.46
C GLU A 131 -11.93 -18.86 -0.96
N HIS A 132 -11.42 -17.69 -0.54
CA HIS A 132 -11.43 -17.26 0.86
C HIS A 132 -12.58 -16.26 1.18
N GLY A 133 -13.47 -16.00 0.22
CA GLY A 133 -14.58 -15.06 0.39
C GLY A 133 -14.14 -13.60 0.59
N TRP A 134 -12.96 -13.21 0.13
CA TRP A 134 -12.49 -11.83 0.21
C TRP A 134 -13.23 -10.97 -0.83
N PRO A 135 -13.62 -9.73 -0.48
CA PRO A 135 -14.24 -8.81 -1.43
C PRO A 135 -13.37 -8.59 -2.67
N LEU A 136 -14.02 -8.69 -3.83
CA LEU A 136 -13.47 -8.33 -5.14
C LEU A 136 -14.18 -7.05 -5.61
N ILE A 137 -13.43 -5.97 -5.81
CA ILE A 137 -13.97 -4.69 -6.27
C ILE A 137 -13.20 -4.17 -7.49
N SER A 138 -13.78 -3.18 -8.17
CA SER A 138 -13.14 -2.44 -9.24
C SER A 138 -13.23 -0.94 -8.98
N LEU A 139 -12.09 -0.25 -9.09
CA LEU A 139 -12.00 1.21 -8.92
C LEU A 139 -11.74 1.95 -10.23
N ARG A 140 -11.76 1.23 -11.36
CA ARG A 140 -11.66 1.77 -12.72
C ARG A 140 -13.00 2.30 -13.23
#